data_AF-A0A1Y5MTC4-F1
#
_entry.id   AF-A0A1Y5MTC4-F1
#
_cell.length_a   1.000
_cell.length_b   1.000
_cell.length_c   1.000
_cell.angle_alpha   90.00
_cell.angle_beta   90.00
_cell.angle_gamma   90.00
#
_symmetry.space_group_name_H-M   'P 1'
#
loop_
_entity.id
_entity.type
_entity.pdbx_description
1 polymer ?
#
loop_
_entity_poly.entity_id
_entity_poly.type
_entity_poly.pdbx_seq_one_letter_code
_entity_poly.pdbx_strand_id
1 'polypeptide(L)'
;MASVLSSGEKRIVAVLSTCYGLMIDDNIKELYIDQETTFMVDKIRSDLYDLLSDYVKHGPEVEKYSKVIDSKLKRDNRDYCISNTQLAMTLLYLSFEKCEKSFKKLPTKISDWYQDNRDTILEISYRSCDSAEFKDSDEGSYLLAHTIMDAIRG
;
A
#
# COMPACT_ATOMS: atom_id res chain seq x y z
N MET A 1 -29.95 -6.71 -0.18
CA MET A 1 -29.11 -6.26 -1.32
C MET A 1 -27.75 -5.91 -0.76
N ALA A 2 -26.66 -6.54 -1.25
CA ALA A 2 -25.32 -6.12 -0.85
C ALA A 2 -25.11 -4.67 -1.32
N SER A 3 -24.68 -3.76 -0.44
CA SER A 3 -24.43 -2.37 -0.82
C SER A 3 -23.32 -2.32 -1.86
N VAL A 4 -23.59 -1.77 -3.03
CA VAL A 4 -22.58 -1.59 -4.08
C VAL A 4 -21.57 -0.56 -3.59
N LEU A 5 -20.27 -0.92 -3.60
CA LEU A 5 -19.21 0.02 -3.26
C LEU A 5 -19.19 1.20 -4.25
N SER A 6 -18.98 2.41 -3.76
CA SER A 6 -18.72 3.55 -4.63
C SER A 6 -17.42 3.35 -5.43
N SER A 7 -17.26 4.07 -6.54
CA SER A 7 -16.02 4.04 -7.33
C SER A 7 -14.79 4.41 -6.49
N GLY A 8 -14.95 5.38 -5.58
CA GLY A 8 -13.90 5.77 -4.63
C GLY A 8 -13.52 4.64 -3.68
N GLU A 9 -14.52 3.98 -3.06
CA GLU A 9 -14.27 2.84 -2.17
C GLU A 9 -13.59 1.68 -2.89
N LYS A 10 -13.98 1.37 -4.13
CA LYS A 10 -13.30 0.32 -4.92
C LYS A 10 -11.81 0.61 -5.13
N ARG A 11 -11.46 1.87 -5.39
CA ARG A 11 -10.07 2.31 -5.54
C ARG A 11 -9.30 2.21 -4.22
N ILE A 12 -9.92 2.59 -3.11
CA ILE A 12 -9.33 2.46 -1.76
C ILE A 12 -9.05 1.00 -1.44
N VAL A 13 -10.04 0.12 -1.65
CA VAL A 13 -9.88 -1.32 -1.39
C VAL A 13 -8.81 -1.92 -2.29
N ALA A 14 -8.71 -1.48 -3.55
CA ALA A 14 -7.64 -1.90 -4.45
C ALA A 14 -6.26 -1.53 -3.88
N VAL A 15 -6.07 -0.29 -3.41
CA VAL A 15 -4.81 0.15 -2.77
C VAL A 15 -4.48 -0.71 -1.56
N LEU A 16 -5.43 -0.88 -0.63
CA LEU A 16 -5.22 -1.69 0.57
C LEU A 16 -4.86 -3.14 0.22
N SER A 17 -5.55 -3.73 -0.75
CA SER A 17 -5.31 -5.10 -1.21
C SER A 17 -3.93 -5.25 -1.85
N THR A 18 -3.51 -4.27 -2.68
CA THR A 18 -2.18 -4.24 -3.27
C THR A 18 -1.10 -4.12 -2.19
N CYS A 19 -1.27 -3.23 -1.21
CA CYS A 19 -0.30 -3.08 -0.13
C CYS A 19 -0.18 -4.36 0.70
N TYR A 20 -1.32 -4.99 1.03
CA TYR A 20 -1.33 -6.25 1.76
C TYR A 20 -0.64 -7.38 0.98
N GLY A 21 -0.89 -7.50 -0.33
CA GLY A 21 -0.22 -8.48 -1.19
C GLY A 21 1.29 -8.28 -1.24
N LEU A 22 1.74 -7.04 -1.48
CA LEU A 22 3.16 -6.65 -1.47
C LEU A 22 3.86 -7.06 -0.15
N MET A 23 3.21 -6.84 0.99
CA MET A 23 3.77 -7.18 2.30
C MET A 23 3.79 -8.70 2.61
N ILE A 24 3.02 -9.52 1.90
CA ILE A 24 3.06 -10.99 2.03
C ILE A 24 4.24 -11.57 1.25
N ASP A 25 4.57 -10.97 0.11
CA ASP A 25 5.64 -11.46 -0.77
C ASP A 25 7.04 -11.23 -0.17
N ASP A 26 7.17 -10.30 0.77
CA ASP A 26 8.41 -9.99 1.47
C ASP A 26 8.65 -10.90 2.69
N ASN A 27 9.88 -11.40 2.84
CA ASN A 27 10.33 -12.04 4.07
C ASN A 27 10.81 -10.99 5.08
N ILE A 28 9.88 -10.45 5.86
CA ILE A 28 10.13 -9.35 6.82
C ILE A 28 11.28 -9.66 7.79
N LYS A 29 11.42 -10.92 8.23
CA LYS A 29 12.49 -11.34 9.15
C LYS A 29 13.89 -11.33 8.54
N GLU A 30 13.97 -11.46 7.22
CA GLU A 30 15.23 -11.35 6.49
C GLU A 30 15.52 -9.90 6.08
N LEU A 31 14.47 -9.11 5.84
CA LEU A 31 14.57 -7.70 5.47
C LEU A 31 14.99 -6.79 6.63
N TYR A 32 14.48 -7.02 7.84
CA TYR A 32 14.79 -6.19 9.00
C TYR A 32 15.49 -7.02 10.09
N ILE A 33 16.67 -6.55 10.50
CA ILE A 33 17.48 -7.19 11.53
C ILE A 33 16.90 -6.91 12.94
N ASP A 34 16.26 -5.76 13.12
CA ASP A 34 15.70 -5.36 14.39
C ASP A 34 14.24 -5.84 14.57
N GLN A 35 13.94 -6.31 15.78
CA GLN A 35 12.62 -6.85 16.12
C GLN A 35 11.54 -5.76 16.14
N GLU A 36 11.90 -4.52 16.45
CA GLU A 36 10.96 -3.42 16.57
C GLU A 36 10.30 -3.14 15.21
N THR A 37 11.08 -2.97 14.14
CA THR A 37 10.57 -2.76 12.78
C THR A 37 9.74 -3.94 12.31
N THR A 38 10.17 -5.17 12.61
CA THR A 38 9.38 -6.38 12.32
C THR A 38 8.00 -6.32 12.98
N PHE A 39 7.92 -5.92 14.25
CA PHE A 39 6.63 -5.77 14.95
C PHE A 39 5.77 -4.66 14.36
N MET A 40 6.38 -3.53 13.95
CA MET A 40 5.65 -2.45 13.29
C MET A 40 5.03 -2.93 11.97
N VAL A 41 5.80 -3.63 11.14
CA VAL A 41 5.33 -4.18 9.86
C VAL A 41 4.24 -5.23 10.08
N ASP A 42 4.44 -6.15 11.03
CA ASP A 42 3.46 -7.19 11.36
C ASP A 42 2.13 -6.59 11.83
N LYS A 43 2.19 -5.52 12.63
CA LYS A 43 1.00 -4.77 13.05
C LYS A 43 0.26 -4.18 11.86
N ILE A 44 0.96 -3.43 10.99
CA ILE A 44 0.33 -2.84 9.78
C ILE A 44 -0.29 -3.93 8.90
N ARG A 45 0.41 -5.05 8.70
CA ARG A 45 -0.11 -6.19 7.91
C ARG A 45 -1.38 -6.78 8.52
N SER A 46 -1.41 -6.95 9.84
CA SER A 46 -2.59 -7.45 10.56
C SER A 46 -3.77 -6.48 10.43
N ASP A 47 -3.53 -5.19 10.62
CA ASP A 47 -4.59 -4.19 10.53
C ASP A 47 -5.16 -4.12 9.10
N LEU A 48 -4.32 -4.23 8.06
CA LEU A 48 -4.76 -4.29 6.67
C LEU A 48 -5.67 -5.50 6.41
N TYR A 49 -5.35 -6.67 6.97
CA TYR A 49 -6.20 -7.85 6.89
C TYR A 49 -7.59 -7.59 7.49
N ASP A 50 -7.65 -6.98 8.67
CA ASP A 50 -8.90 -6.64 9.38
C ASP A 50 -9.71 -5.52 8.71
N LEU A 51 -9.05 -4.64 7.95
CA LEU A 51 -9.73 -3.69 7.08
C LEU A 51 -10.33 -4.40 5.86
N LEU A 52 -9.57 -5.29 5.23
CA LEU A 52 -9.97 -5.99 4.01
C LEU A 52 -11.04 -7.07 4.25
N SER A 53 -11.13 -7.63 5.46
CA SER A 53 -12.16 -8.63 5.81
C SER A 53 -13.58 -8.14 5.55
N ASP A 54 -13.84 -6.84 5.76
CA ASP A 54 -15.15 -6.20 5.51
C ASP A 54 -15.52 -6.17 4.02
N TYR A 55 -14.51 -6.27 3.14
CA TYR A 55 -14.64 -6.12 1.69
C TYR A 55 -14.52 -7.42 0.91
N VAL A 56 -14.32 -8.58 1.57
CA VAL A 56 -14.15 -9.89 0.91
C VAL A 56 -15.28 -10.19 -0.09
N LYS A 57 -16.53 -9.89 0.27
CA LYS A 57 -17.70 -10.09 -0.60
C LYS A 57 -17.71 -9.21 -1.87
N HIS A 58 -16.89 -8.17 -1.91
CA HIS A 58 -16.73 -7.24 -3.03
C HIS A 58 -15.49 -7.54 -3.89
N GLY A 59 -14.74 -8.61 -3.59
CA GLY A 59 -13.53 -9.00 -4.33
C GLY A 59 -13.66 -8.94 -5.86
N PRO A 60 -14.73 -9.50 -6.47
CA PRO A 60 -14.93 -9.44 -7.92
C PRO A 60 -15.05 -8.01 -8.48
N GLU A 61 -15.57 -7.07 -7.68
CA GLU A 61 -15.72 -5.67 -8.10
C GLU A 61 -14.39 -4.91 -8.10
N VAL A 62 -13.41 -5.40 -7.33
CA VAL A 62 -12.10 -4.78 -7.13
C VAL A 62 -11.03 -5.46 -8.00
N GLU A 63 -11.21 -6.73 -8.38
CA GLU A 63 -10.27 -7.54 -9.18
C GLU A 63 -9.78 -6.84 -10.46
N LYS A 64 -10.65 -6.05 -11.11
CA LYS A 64 -10.27 -5.27 -12.30
C LYS A 64 -9.14 -4.28 -12.00
N TYR A 65 -9.12 -3.66 -10.83
CA TYR A 65 -8.08 -2.70 -10.44
C TYR A 65 -6.77 -3.43 -10.20
N SER A 66 -6.79 -4.58 -9.53
CA SER A 66 -5.61 -5.43 -9.36
C SER A 66 -4.99 -5.81 -10.71
N LYS A 67 -5.80 -6.25 -11.68
CA LYS A 67 -5.31 -6.56 -13.04
C LYS A 67 -4.68 -5.36 -13.75
N VAL A 68 -5.26 -4.17 -13.57
CA VAL A 68 -4.74 -2.93 -14.17
C VAL A 68 -3.42 -2.52 -13.51
N ILE A 69 -3.32 -2.63 -12.18
CA ILE A 69 -2.10 -2.39 -11.41
C ILE A 69 -1.00 -3.35 -11.85
N ASP A 70 -1.27 -4.66 -11.88
CA ASP A 70 -0.32 -5.69 -12.31
C ASP A 70 0.18 -5.42 -13.74
N SER A 71 -0.73 -5.05 -14.65
CA SER A 71 -0.35 -4.74 -16.02
C SER A 71 0.50 -3.48 -16.11
N LYS A 72 0.33 -2.51 -15.22
CA LYS A 72 1.12 -1.26 -15.20
C LYS A 72 2.50 -1.52 -14.62
N LEU A 73 2.58 -2.23 -13.52
CA LEU A 73 3.85 -2.66 -12.91
C LEU A 73 4.67 -3.50 -13.88
N LYS A 74 4.06 -4.47 -14.58
CA LYS A 74 4.76 -5.28 -15.61
C LYS A 74 5.26 -4.50 -16.83
N ARG A 75 4.71 -3.30 -17.09
CA ARG A 75 5.15 -2.43 -18.19
C ARG A 75 6.23 -1.44 -17.74
N ASP A 76 6.41 -1.28 -16.43
CA ASP A 76 7.52 -0.53 -15.89
C ASP A 76 8.77 -1.39 -16.00
N ASN A 77 9.63 -1.07 -16.98
CA ASN A 77 10.86 -1.82 -17.27
C ASN A 77 12.07 -1.27 -16.50
N ARG A 78 11.86 -0.44 -15.47
CA ARG A 78 12.94 0.08 -14.64
C ARG A 78 13.32 -0.94 -13.58
N ASP A 79 14.61 -1.01 -13.29
CA ASP A 79 15.15 -1.85 -12.22
C ASP A 79 15.12 -1.04 -10.93
N TYR A 80 14.27 -1.42 -9.99
CA TYR A 80 14.10 -0.74 -8.72
C TYR A 80 14.72 -1.57 -7.62
N CYS A 81 15.71 -1.00 -6.94
CA CYS A 81 16.28 -1.59 -5.74
C CYS A 81 15.47 -1.12 -4.52
N ILE A 82 14.27 -1.67 -4.34
CA ILE A 82 13.38 -1.41 -3.20
C ILE A 82 12.71 -2.70 -2.73
N SER A 83 12.30 -2.77 -1.46
CA SER A 83 11.45 -3.86 -0.97
C SER A 83 9.98 -3.63 -1.31
N ASN A 84 9.17 -4.70 -1.34
CA ASN A 84 7.73 -4.57 -1.53
C ASN A 84 7.09 -3.85 -0.34
N THR A 85 7.62 -4.02 0.86
CA THR A 85 7.20 -3.35 2.09
C THR A 85 7.42 -1.84 1.99
N GLN A 86 8.56 -1.40 1.46
CA GLN A 86 8.82 0.02 1.23
C GLN A 86 7.81 0.62 0.24
N LEU A 87 7.53 -0.08 -0.86
CA LEU A 87 6.53 0.33 -1.83
C LEU A 87 5.13 0.40 -1.19
N ALA A 88 4.77 -0.58 -0.38
CA ALA A 88 3.49 -0.61 0.33
C ALA A 88 3.33 0.58 1.28
N MET A 89 4.35 0.89 2.08
CA MET A 89 4.30 2.05 2.99
C MET A 89 4.19 3.37 2.23
N THR A 90 4.99 3.52 1.18
CA THR A 90 4.96 4.71 0.32
C THR A 90 3.58 4.88 -0.33
N LEU A 91 3.01 3.80 -0.85
CA LEU A 91 1.69 3.81 -1.47
C LEU A 91 0.57 4.14 -0.47
N LEU A 92 0.60 3.58 0.75
CA LEU A 92 -0.35 3.90 1.81
C LEU A 92 -0.28 5.38 2.19
N TYR A 93 0.94 5.88 2.40
CA TYR A 93 1.18 7.27 2.78
C TYR A 93 0.67 8.22 1.68
N LEU A 94 1.11 8.05 0.44
CA LEU A 94 0.71 8.93 -0.67
C LEU A 94 -0.79 8.84 -0.98
N SER A 95 -1.42 7.68 -0.79
CA SER A 95 -2.84 7.50 -1.05
C SER A 95 -3.72 8.20 -0.01
N PHE A 96 -3.35 8.16 1.27
CA PHE A 96 -4.26 8.59 2.34
C PHE A 96 -3.85 9.90 3.03
N GLU A 97 -2.70 10.46 2.68
CA GLU A 97 -2.29 11.77 3.16
C GLU A 97 -3.30 12.85 2.75
N LYS A 98 -3.54 13.82 3.64
CA LYS A 98 -4.66 14.79 3.53
C LYS A 98 -4.60 15.68 2.28
N CYS A 99 -3.44 15.75 1.63
CA CYS A 99 -3.24 16.54 0.41
C CYS A 99 -3.72 15.82 -0.86
N GLU A 100 -4.02 14.53 -0.80
CA GLU A 100 -4.28 13.74 -1.99
C GLU A 100 -5.74 13.87 -2.48
N LYS A 101 -5.90 14.49 -3.65
CA LYS A 101 -7.24 14.82 -4.21
C LYS A 101 -8.02 13.59 -4.70
N SER A 102 -7.37 12.46 -4.88
CA SER A 102 -7.97 11.24 -5.45
C SER A 102 -8.98 10.57 -4.53
N PHE A 103 -8.83 10.76 -3.21
CA PHE A 103 -9.68 10.15 -2.19
C PHE A 103 -10.41 11.22 -1.39
N LYS A 104 -11.30 11.96 -2.06
CA LYS A 104 -12.09 13.06 -1.45
C LYS A 104 -12.87 12.66 -0.19
N LYS A 105 -13.20 11.37 0.00
CA LYS A 105 -13.89 10.87 1.19
C LYS A 105 -13.45 9.43 1.47
N LEU A 106 -12.55 9.26 2.43
CA LEU A 106 -12.20 7.95 2.98
C LEU A 106 -13.35 7.44 3.86
N PRO A 107 -13.65 6.13 3.85
CA PRO A 107 -14.46 5.51 4.90
C PRO A 107 -13.85 5.80 6.28
N THR A 108 -14.69 6.11 7.27
CA THR A 108 -14.26 6.51 8.62
C THR A 108 -13.26 5.52 9.23
N LYS A 109 -13.55 4.21 9.17
CA LYS A 109 -12.65 3.15 9.68
C LYS A 109 -11.23 3.23 9.08
N ILE A 110 -11.12 3.53 7.78
CA ILE A 110 -9.83 3.64 7.08
C ILE A 110 -9.15 4.98 7.41
N SER A 111 -9.93 6.05 7.51
CA SER A 111 -9.42 7.37 7.92
C SER A 111 -8.82 7.32 9.32
N ASP A 112 -9.54 6.73 10.28
CA ASP A 112 -9.11 6.63 11.67
C ASP A 112 -7.87 5.73 11.77
N TRP A 113 -7.91 4.55 11.13
CA TRP A 113 -6.74 3.67 11.04
C TRP A 113 -5.51 4.38 10.48
N TYR A 114 -5.66 5.14 9.39
CA TYR A 114 -4.53 5.84 8.80
C TYR A 114 -4.00 6.93 9.73
N GLN A 115 -4.86 7.70 10.42
CA GLN A 115 -4.39 8.70 11.39
C GLN A 115 -3.60 8.04 12.53
N ASP A 116 -4.07 6.91 13.05
CA ASP A 116 -3.43 6.19 14.15
C ASP A 116 -2.09 5.53 13.75
N ASN A 117 -1.90 5.25 12.46
CA ASN A 117 -0.74 4.53 11.94
C ASN A 117 0.19 5.36 11.05
N ARG A 118 -0.15 6.63 10.79
CA ARG A 118 0.57 7.49 9.83
C ARG A 118 2.07 7.55 10.11
N ASP A 119 2.43 7.80 11.35
CA ASP A 119 3.83 7.98 11.74
C ASP A 119 4.58 6.64 11.72
N THR A 120 3.91 5.53 12.07
CA THR A 120 4.45 4.17 11.93
C THR A 120 4.70 3.80 10.47
N ILE A 121 3.79 4.13 9.56
CA ILE A 121 3.94 3.89 8.12
C ILE A 121 5.17 4.65 7.59
N LEU A 122 5.32 5.91 7.99
CA LEU A 122 6.44 6.75 7.59
C LEU A 122 7.78 6.22 8.15
N GLU A 123 7.79 5.82 9.42
CA GLU A 123 8.96 5.23 10.08
C GLU A 123 9.41 3.94 9.39
N ILE A 124 8.48 3.01 9.11
CA ILE A 124 8.79 1.78 8.36
C ILE A 124 9.37 2.13 6.98
N SER A 125 8.78 3.11 6.28
CA SER A 125 9.28 3.55 4.97
C SER A 125 10.73 3.99 5.07
N TYR A 126 11.08 4.86 6.02
CA TYR A 126 12.46 5.33 6.20
C TYR A 126 13.43 4.21 6.59
N ARG A 127 13.04 3.33 7.52
CA ARG A 127 13.87 2.18 7.92
C ARG A 127 14.09 1.18 6.79
N SER A 128 13.18 1.13 5.82
CA SER A 128 13.36 0.33 4.60
C SER A 128 14.40 0.93 3.64
N CYS A 129 14.62 2.25 3.72
CA CYS A 129 15.59 2.97 2.89
C CYS A 129 17.02 2.89 3.41
N ASP A 130 17.22 2.59 4.69
CA ASP A 130 18.53 2.62 5.37
C ASP A 130 19.45 1.43 5.04
N SER A 131 19.08 0.56 4.10
CA SER A 131 19.98 -0.47 3.60
C SER A 131 21.02 0.12 2.65
N ALA A 132 22.29 -0.24 2.86
CA ALA A 132 23.42 0.14 2.02
C ALA A 132 23.30 -0.35 0.55
N GLU A 133 22.33 -1.22 0.25
CA GLU A 133 22.06 -1.76 -1.09
C GLU A 133 21.15 -0.87 -1.95
N PHE A 134 20.42 0.09 -1.35
CA PHE A 134 19.36 0.82 -2.05
C PHE A 134 19.69 2.31 -2.27
N LYS A 135 20.45 2.63 -3.32
CA LYS A 135 20.90 4.01 -3.64
C LYS A 135 19.80 5.00 -4.04
N ASP A 136 18.65 4.52 -4.52
CA ASP A 136 17.56 5.32 -5.12
C ASP A 136 16.18 4.99 -4.52
N SER A 137 16.15 4.48 -3.28
CA SER A 137 14.98 3.79 -2.73
C SER A 137 13.74 4.70 -2.59
N ASP A 138 13.93 5.95 -2.15
CA ASP A 138 12.87 6.95 -2.04
C ASP A 138 12.29 7.32 -3.40
N GLU A 139 13.12 7.57 -4.41
CA GLU A 139 12.66 7.93 -5.76
C GLU A 139 11.97 6.74 -6.43
N GLY A 140 12.53 5.54 -6.30
CA GLY A 140 11.97 4.32 -6.87
C GLY A 140 10.59 3.97 -6.31
N SER A 141 10.47 3.95 -4.98
CA SER A 141 9.20 3.69 -4.30
C SER A 141 8.15 4.76 -4.60
N TYR A 142 8.55 6.03 -4.66
CA TYR A 142 7.68 7.15 -5.07
C TYR A 142 7.16 6.99 -6.50
N LEU A 143 8.04 6.72 -7.48
CA LEU A 143 7.67 6.56 -8.89
C LEU A 143 6.73 5.37 -9.11
N LEU A 144 6.97 4.25 -8.44
CA LEU A 144 6.11 3.08 -8.50
C LEU A 144 4.76 3.32 -7.83
N ALA A 145 4.74 3.96 -6.65
CA ALA A 145 3.50 4.32 -5.99
C ALA A 145 2.64 5.23 -6.87
N HIS A 146 3.23 6.23 -7.53
CA HIS A 146 2.53 7.07 -8.49
C HIS A 146 2.01 6.28 -9.71
N THR A 147 2.79 5.32 -10.20
CA THR A 147 2.36 4.44 -11.30
C THR A 147 1.11 3.64 -10.91
N ILE A 148 1.05 3.14 -9.67
CA ILE A 148 -0.11 2.44 -9.12
C ILE A 148 -1.30 3.40 -8.93
N MET A 149 -1.07 4.59 -8.36
CA MET A 149 -2.11 5.60 -8.14
C MET A 149 -2.72 6.08 -9.46
N ASP A 150 -1.93 6.24 -10.51
CA ASP A 150 -2.44 6.59 -11.85
C ASP A 150 -3.21 5.43 -12.49
N ALA A 151 -2.79 4.19 -12.24
CA ALA A 151 -3.50 3.00 -12.70
C ALA A 151 -4.93 2.91 -12.16
N ILE A 152 -5.14 3.29 -10.89
CA ILE A 152 -6.46 3.26 -10.25
C ILE A 152 -7.31 4.50 -10.50
N ARG A 153 -6.71 5.62 -10.93
CA ARG A 153 -7.41 6.88 -11.27
C ARG A 153 -8.14 6.83 -12.61
N GLY A 154 -7.65 6.01 -13.55
CA GLY A 154 -8.31 5.70 -14.82
C GLY A 154 -9.72 5.11 -14.65
#